data_AF-A0A2G1X651-F1
#
_entry.id   AF-A0A2G1X651-F1
#
_cell.length_a   1.000
_cell.length_b   1.000
_cell.length_c   1.000
_cell.angle_alpha   90.00
_cell.angle_beta   90.00
_cell.angle_gamma   90.00
#
_symmetry.space_group_name_H-M   'P 1'
#
loop_
_entity.id
_entity.type
_entity.pdbx_description
1 polymer ?
#
loop_
_entity_poly.entity_id
_entity_poly.type
_entity_poly.pdbx_seq_one_letter_code
_entity_poly.pdbx_strand_id
1 'polypeptide(L)'
;MEDRRKEIELANRSTYMNNRFWKGDGDTFEFSVKVNPWNDDRFLIRQFVGGSKLQILSSFDESLLEAFNHSVKKLVYELDCVHKLNPQLRDQRPVARSSVGSISFTLIRTSTDVVLAKASQSDTSLYLKFYPAHLEGLIDLCTKVNLWYNQPPTDSNERI
;
A
#
# COMPACT_ATOMS: atom_id res chain seq x y z
N MET A 1 -20.54 1.96 5.20
CA MET A 1 -19.38 1.04 5.00
C MET A 1 -19.68 -0.32 5.60
N GLU A 2 -20.26 -0.37 6.79
CA GLU A 2 -20.69 -1.61 7.47
C GLU A 2 -21.71 -2.44 6.67
N ASP A 3 -22.72 -1.78 6.09
CA ASP A 3 -23.71 -2.44 5.22
C ASP A 3 -23.06 -3.09 4.00
N ARG A 4 -22.06 -2.43 3.41
CA ARG A 4 -21.34 -2.92 2.23
C ARG A 4 -20.47 -4.13 2.55
N ARG A 5 -19.87 -4.21 3.75
CA ARG A 5 -19.08 -5.37 4.18
C ARG A 5 -19.98 -6.57 4.39
N LYS A 6 -21.09 -6.41 5.14
CA LYS A 6 -22.10 -7.45 5.34
C LYS A 6 -22.65 -7.95 4.01
N GLU A 7 -22.98 -7.07 3.07
CA GLU A 7 -23.41 -7.44 1.72
C GLU A 7 -22.35 -8.26 0.95
N ILE A 8 -21.09 -7.87 1.01
CA ILE A 8 -19.98 -8.57 0.32
C ILE A 8 -19.74 -9.96 0.92
N GLU A 9 -19.76 -10.06 2.25
CA GLU A 9 -19.63 -11.32 2.98
C GLU A 9 -20.82 -12.25 2.69
N LEU A 10 -22.06 -11.73 2.77
CA LEU A 10 -23.28 -12.47 2.43
C LEU A 10 -23.31 -12.92 0.97
N ALA A 11 -22.80 -12.10 0.04
CA ALA A 11 -22.72 -12.44 -1.37
C ALA A 11 -21.53 -13.35 -1.71
N ASN A 12 -20.67 -13.67 -0.73
CA ASN A 12 -19.46 -14.46 -0.90
C ASN A 12 -18.56 -13.92 -2.03
N ARG A 13 -18.38 -12.60 -2.09
CA ARG A 13 -17.58 -11.91 -3.13
C ARG A 13 -16.27 -11.39 -2.56
N SER A 14 -15.22 -11.40 -3.37
CA SER A 14 -14.01 -10.65 -3.04
C SER A 14 -14.22 -9.16 -3.27
N THR A 15 -13.61 -8.31 -2.44
CA THR A 15 -13.50 -6.88 -2.70
C THR A 15 -12.05 -6.46 -2.84
N TYR A 16 -11.82 -5.36 -3.54
CA TYR A 16 -10.49 -4.81 -3.80
C TYR A 16 -10.45 -3.36 -3.37
N MET A 17 -9.52 -3.06 -2.46
CA MET A 17 -9.14 -1.70 -2.12
C MET A 17 -7.81 -1.44 -2.78
N ASN A 18 -7.79 -0.63 -3.83
CA ASN A 18 -6.58 -0.34 -4.58
C ASN A 18 -6.43 1.16 -4.85
N ASN A 19 -5.18 1.56 -5.12
CA ASN A 19 -4.86 2.78 -5.85
C ASN A 19 -3.73 2.49 -6.83
N ARG A 20 -3.88 3.02 -8.05
CA ARG A 20 -2.91 2.92 -9.13
C ARG A 20 -2.18 4.24 -9.29
N PHE A 21 -0.87 4.17 -9.38
CA PHE A 21 0.05 5.30 -9.45
C PHE A 21 0.71 5.34 -10.82
N TRP A 22 0.68 6.52 -11.45
CA TRP A 22 1.27 6.75 -12.76
C TRP A 22 2.74 7.14 -12.63
N LYS A 23 3.60 6.51 -13.45
CA LYS A 23 5.05 6.74 -13.48
C LYS A 23 5.51 7.61 -14.67
N GLY A 24 4.57 8.03 -15.53
CA GLY A 24 4.87 8.63 -16.84
C GLY A 24 5.03 7.56 -17.92
N ASP A 25 4.94 7.95 -19.20
CA ASP A 25 5.14 7.09 -20.38
C ASP A 25 4.27 5.82 -20.45
N GLY A 26 3.10 5.84 -19.80
CA GLY A 26 2.18 4.70 -19.74
C GLY A 26 2.51 3.63 -18.70
N ASP A 27 3.68 3.71 -18.04
CA ASP A 27 4.03 2.83 -16.93
C ASP A 27 3.20 3.15 -15.69
N THR A 28 2.73 2.10 -15.00
CA THR A 28 1.99 2.25 -13.73
C THR A 28 2.41 1.20 -12.72
N PHE A 29 2.09 1.46 -11.45
CA PHE A 29 2.08 0.41 -10.44
C PHE A 29 0.85 0.58 -9.54
N GLU A 30 0.49 -0.46 -8.81
CA GLU A 30 -0.71 -0.50 -7.97
C GLU A 30 -0.37 -1.12 -6.63
N PHE A 31 -0.87 -0.49 -5.57
CA PHE A 31 -1.02 -1.12 -4.26
C PHE A 31 -2.48 -1.55 -4.12
N SER A 32 -2.70 -2.79 -3.66
CA SER A 32 -4.04 -3.31 -3.46
C SER A 32 -4.12 -4.23 -2.26
N VAL A 33 -5.22 -4.13 -1.50
CA VAL A 33 -5.65 -5.13 -0.53
C VAL A 33 -6.87 -5.83 -1.13
N LYS A 34 -6.74 -7.11 -1.41
CA LYS A 34 -7.84 -7.99 -1.80
C LYS A 34 -8.39 -8.62 -0.53
N VAL A 35 -9.66 -8.37 -0.25
CA VAL A 35 -10.39 -9.03 0.83
C VAL A 35 -11.17 -10.19 0.26
N ASN A 36 -11.03 -11.36 0.86
CA ASN A 36 -11.69 -12.59 0.46
C ASN A 36 -12.65 -13.07 1.56
N PRO A 37 -13.81 -13.63 1.17
CA PRO A 37 -14.80 -14.11 2.12
C PRO A 37 -14.35 -15.33 2.94
N TRP A 38 -13.27 -16.02 2.53
CA TRP A 38 -12.70 -17.17 3.23
C TRP A 38 -11.47 -16.83 4.10
N ASN A 39 -11.34 -15.57 4.55
CA ASN A 39 -10.21 -15.09 5.36
C ASN A 39 -8.83 -15.35 4.74
N ASP A 40 -8.72 -15.25 3.41
CA ASP A 40 -7.43 -15.29 2.70
C ASP A 40 -7.11 -13.91 2.10
N ASP A 41 -7.18 -12.87 2.93
CA ASP A 41 -6.92 -11.51 2.47
C ASP A 41 -5.47 -11.38 2.00
N ARG A 42 -5.26 -10.59 0.94
CA ARG A 42 -3.94 -10.44 0.29
C ARG A 42 -3.60 -8.98 0.12
N PHE A 43 -2.38 -8.61 0.50
CA PHE A 43 -1.78 -7.35 0.09
C PHE A 43 -0.91 -7.60 -1.14
N LEU A 44 -1.16 -6.87 -2.22
CA LEU A 44 -0.48 -7.04 -3.50
C LEU A 44 0.11 -5.73 -3.99
N ILE A 45 1.30 -5.84 -4.56
CA ILE A 45 1.94 -4.80 -5.34
C ILE A 45 2.08 -5.30 -6.76
N ARG A 46 1.59 -4.53 -7.72
CA ARG A 46 1.69 -4.85 -9.15
C ARG A 46 2.39 -3.73 -9.88
N GLN A 47 3.33 -4.07 -10.75
CA GLN A 47 4.02 -3.14 -11.62
C GLN A 47 3.71 -3.49 -13.08
N PHE A 48 3.30 -2.50 -13.85
CA PHE A 48 2.94 -2.59 -15.26
C PHE A 48 3.92 -1.73 -16.06
N VAL A 49 4.87 -2.37 -16.75
CA VAL A 49 5.96 -1.71 -17.48
C VAL A 49 6.09 -2.32 -18.86
N GLY A 50 5.98 -1.51 -19.91
CA GLY A 50 6.18 -1.96 -21.30
C GLY A 50 5.36 -3.19 -21.70
N GLY A 51 4.09 -3.27 -21.26
CA GLY A 51 3.20 -4.43 -21.51
C GLY A 51 3.45 -5.65 -20.62
N SER A 52 4.48 -5.64 -19.78
CA SER A 52 4.78 -6.70 -18.81
C SER A 52 4.17 -6.41 -17.44
N LYS A 53 3.77 -7.47 -16.73
CA LYS A 53 3.22 -7.39 -15.37
C LYS A 53 4.09 -8.17 -14.40
N LEU A 54 4.68 -7.47 -13.43
CA LEU A 54 5.33 -8.07 -12.27
C LEU A 54 4.46 -7.87 -11.03
N GLN A 55 4.47 -8.84 -10.12
CA GLN A 55 3.70 -8.74 -8.88
C GLN A 55 4.38 -9.45 -7.72
N ILE A 56 4.21 -8.88 -6.52
CA ILE A 56 4.52 -9.52 -5.24
C ILE A 56 3.26 -9.47 -4.38
N LEU A 57 3.05 -10.48 -3.53
CA LEU A 57 1.84 -10.56 -2.70
C LEU A 57 2.12 -11.22 -1.37
N SER A 58 1.59 -10.67 -0.29
CA SER A 58 1.62 -11.29 1.04
C SER A 58 0.19 -11.65 1.47
N SER A 59 0.06 -12.62 2.37
CA SER A 59 -1.12 -12.69 3.23
C SER A 59 -1.28 -11.36 3.96
N PHE A 60 -2.53 -11.00 4.20
CA PHE A 60 -2.94 -9.80 4.90
C PHE A 60 -4.06 -10.17 5.87
N ASP A 61 -4.10 -9.53 7.02
CA ASP A 61 -5.19 -9.64 7.99
C ASP A 61 -5.20 -8.38 8.86
N GLU A 62 -6.13 -8.32 9.81
CA GLU A 62 -6.25 -7.19 10.74
C GLU A 62 -4.96 -6.95 11.56
N SER A 63 -4.21 -8.01 11.92
CA SER A 63 -2.96 -7.88 12.68
C SER A 63 -1.87 -7.15 11.89
N LEU A 64 -1.94 -7.20 10.56
CA LEU A 64 -1.01 -6.53 9.65
C LEU A 64 -1.42 -5.09 9.30
N LEU A 65 -2.59 -4.63 9.76
CA LEU A 65 -3.09 -3.28 9.50
C LEU A 65 -2.13 -2.20 10.04
N GLU A 66 -1.63 -2.37 11.27
CA GLU A 66 -0.69 -1.42 11.86
C GLU A 66 0.62 -1.35 11.05
N ALA A 67 1.15 -2.51 10.65
CA ALA A 67 2.36 -2.61 9.84
C ALA A 67 2.19 -1.95 8.46
N PHE A 68 1.03 -2.12 7.84
CA PHE A 68 0.65 -1.44 6.60
C PHE A 68 0.59 0.07 6.78
N ASN A 69 -0.17 0.54 7.77
CA ASN A 69 -0.30 1.95 8.09
C ASN A 69 1.05 2.60 8.36
N HIS A 70 1.91 1.93 9.13
CA HIS A 70 3.26 2.40 9.44
C HIS A 70 4.13 2.50 8.18
N SER A 71 4.04 1.52 7.28
CA SER A 71 4.76 1.53 5.99
C SER A 71 4.30 2.68 5.10
N VAL A 72 2.99 2.92 4.99
CA VAL A 72 2.44 4.05 4.21
C VAL A 72 2.80 5.39 4.85
N LYS A 73 2.69 5.54 6.17
CA LYS A 73 3.08 6.77 6.89
C LYS A 73 4.54 7.13 6.66
N LYS A 74 5.45 6.15 6.74
CA LYS A 74 6.87 6.36 6.40
C LYS A 74 7.03 6.88 4.98
N LEU A 75 6.36 6.26 4.01
CA LEU A 75 6.44 6.70 2.62
C LEU A 75 5.91 8.13 2.42
N VAL A 76 4.77 8.47 3.03
CA VAL A 76 4.18 9.82 2.97
C VAL A 76 5.11 10.85 3.61
N TYR A 77 5.67 10.55 4.79
CA TYR A 77 6.64 11.43 5.45
C TYR A 77 7.86 11.68 4.56
N GLU A 78 8.41 10.62 3.97
CA GLU A 78 9.58 10.76 3.10
C GLU A 78 9.27 11.58 1.84
N LEU A 79 8.09 11.43 1.24
CA LEU A 79 7.67 12.25 0.11
C LEU A 79 7.53 13.73 0.46
N ASP A 80 6.97 14.05 1.64
CA ASP A 80 6.86 15.42 2.13
C ASP A 80 8.24 16.03 2.45
N CYS A 81 9.16 15.24 3.01
CA CYS A 81 10.52 15.68 3.31
C CYS A 81 11.35 15.99 2.06
N VAL A 82 11.21 15.19 0.99
CA VAL A 82 11.98 15.40 -0.24
C VAL A 82 11.67 16.77 -0.87
N HIS A 83 10.45 17.28 -0.75
CA HIS A 83 10.11 18.63 -1.23
C HIS A 83 10.80 19.76 -0.44
N LYS A 84 11.16 19.51 0.83
CA LYS A 84 11.71 20.51 1.76
C LYS A 84 13.23 20.46 1.90
N LEU A 85 13.88 19.39 1.43
CA LEU A 85 15.31 19.17 1.60
C LEU A 85 16.12 19.68 0.40
N ASN A 86 17.23 20.35 0.71
CA ASN A 86 18.12 21.01 -0.23
C ASN A 86 18.72 20.02 -1.26
N PRO A 87 18.63 20.27 -2.59
CA PRO A 87 19.10 19.37 -3.66
C PRO A 87 20.63 19.08 -3.67
N GLN A 88 21.38 19.57 -2.69
CA GLN A 88 22.82 19.34 -2.56
C GLN A 88 23.19 18.03 -1.83
N LEU A 89 22.25 17.36 -1.17
CA LEU A 89 22.46 16.02 -0.60
C LEU A 89 22.31 14.96 -1.71
N ARG A 90 23.35 14.82 -2.54
CA ARG A 90 23.36 14.06 -3.80
C ARG A 90 23.35 12.52 -3.69
N ASP A 91 23.21 11.94 -2.50
CA ASP A 91 23.38 10.51 -2.35
C ASP A 91 22.06 9.77 -2.20
N GLN A 92 21.83 8.79 -3.09
CA GLN A 92 20.78 7.78 -2.92
C GLN A 92 21.11 6.93 -1.69
N ARG A 93 20.49 7.27 -0.57
CA ARG A 93 20.70 6.54 0.69
C ARG A 93 19.37 5.94 1.15
N PRO A 94 19.38 4.70 1.69
CA PRO A 94 18.23 4.17 2.41
C PRO A 94 17.88 5.08 3.59
N VAL A 95 16.62 5.46 3.71
CA VAL A 95 16.14 6.39 4.75
C VAL A 95 15.17 5.75 5.71
N ALA A 96 14.44 4.73 5.25
CA ALA A 96 13.53 3.97 6.10
C ALA A 96 13.42 2.53 5.63
N ARG A 97 13.14 1.64 6.59
CA ARG A 97 12.80 0.25 6.35
C ARG A 97 11.51 -0.10 7.08
N SER A 98 10.70 -0.96 6.48
CA SER A 98 9.49 -1.51 7.10
C SER A 98 9.12 -2.84 6.44
N SER A 99 8.10 -3.51 6.96
CA SER A 99 7.55 -4.72 6.38
C SER A 99 6.03 -4.75 6.53
N VAL A 100 5.37 -5.44 5.62
CA VAL A 100 3.94 -5.78 5.68
C VAL A 100 3.82 -7.25 5.32
N GLY A 101 3.55 -8.08 6.34
CA GLY A 101 3.65 -9.53 6.23
C GLY A 101 5.03 -9.94 5.72
N SER A 102 5.07 -10.70 4.63
CA SER A 102 6.30 -11.19 4.00
C SER A 102 6.97 -10.19 3.03
N ILE A 103 6.36 -9.02 2.79
CA ILE A 103 6.94 -8.00 1.91
C ILE A 103 7.78 -7.04 2.74
N SER A 104 9.06 -6.90 2.37
CA SER A 104 9.98 -5.93 2.94
C SER A 104 10.05 -4.67 2.07
N PHE A 105 10.09 -3.50 2.71
CA PHE A 105 10.21 -2.20 2.07
C PHE A 105 11.52 -1.52 2.49
N THR A 106 12.24 -1.00 1.51
CA THR A 106 13.32 -0.04 1.72
C THR A 106 13.02 1.23 0.95
N LEU A 107 12.88 2.34 1.67
CA LEU A 107 12.71 3.66 1.08
C LEU A 107 14.09 4.29 0.87
N ILE A 108 14.29 4.85 -0.32
CA ILE A 108 15.53 5.47 -0.75
C ILE A 108 15.17 6.87 -1.22
N ARG A 109 15.74 7.90 -0.58
CA ARG A 109 15.64 9.27 -1.10
C ARG A 109 16.49 9.36 -2.35
N THR A 110 15.94 10.01 -3.38
CA THR A 110 16.70 10.31 -4.59
C THR A 110 17.18 11.76 -4.57
N SER A 111 18.03 12.13 -5.53
CA SER A 111 18.47 13.51 -5.72
C SER A 111 17.42 14.41 -6.38
N THR A 112 16.25 13.85 -6.73
CA THR A 112 15.10 14.55 -7.29
C THR A 112 13.96 14.56 -6.27
N ASP A 113 12.82 15.13 -6.64
CA ASP A 113 11.57 15.16 -5.86
C ASP A 113 10.88 13.79 -5.70
N VAL A 114 11.63 12.70 -5.83
CA VAL A 114 11.12 11.33 -5.90
C VAL A 114 11.63 10.49 -4.74
N VAL A 115 10.76 9.65 -4.19
CA VAL A 115 11.14 8.58 -3.27
C VAL A 115 11.07 7.24 -4.01
N LEU A 116 12.17 6.50 -3.99
CA LEU A 116 12.22 5.14 -4.53
C LEU A 116 11.92 4.15 -3.41
N ALA A 117 10.88 3.33 -3.57
CA ALA A 117 10.62 2.20 -2.70
C ALA A 117 11.04 0.90 -3.39
N LYS A 118 11.99 0.19 -2.79
CA LYS A 118 12.27 -1.20 -3.13
C LYS A 118 11.36 -2.10 -2.28
N ALA A 119 10.40 -2.76 -2.92
CA ALA A 119 9.54 -3.75 -2.28
C ALA A 119 10.04 -5.15 -2.66
N SER A 120 10.38 -5.99 -1.68
CA SER A 120 10.99 -7.29 -1.94
C SER A 120 10.26 -8.41 -1.21
N GLN A 121 10.07 -9.52 -1.90
CA GLN A 121 9.52 -10.76 -1.35
C GLN A 121 10.25 -11.94 -2.00
N SER A 122 10.87 -12.78 -1.17
CA SER A 122 11.73 -13.88 -1.63
C SER A 122 12.73 -13.37 -2.70
N ASP A 123 12.78 -13.98 -3.88
CA ASP A 123 13.71 -13.62 -4.95
C ASP A 123 13.19 -12.49 -5.87
N THR A 124 12.00 -11.96 -5.60
CA THR A 124 11.39 -10.91 -6.43
C THR A 124 11.52 -9.54 -5.75
N SER A 125 11.97 -8.55 -6.51
CA SER A 125 12.04 -7.15 -6.07
C SER A 125 11.38 -6.23 -7.10
N LEU A 126 10.53 -5.33 -6.62
CA LEU A 126 9.94 -4.25 -7.41
C LEU A 126 10.53 -2.91 -6.98
N TYR A 127 10.80 -2.06 -7.97
CA TYR A 127 11.34 -0.72 -7.77
C TYR A 127 10.27 0.29 -8.17
N LEU A 128 9.69 0.96 -7.17
CA LEU A 128 8.53 1.82 -7.31
C LEU A 128 8.95 3.28 -7.09
N LYS A 129 8.69 4.13 -8.09
CA LYS A 129 8.98 5.56 -7.99
C LYS A 129 7.73 6.30 -7.53
N PHE A 130 7.82 6.93 -6.37
CA PHE A 130 6.75 7.77 -5.83
C PHE A 130 7.08 9.23 -6.05
N TYR A 131 6.12 9.96 -6.60
CA TYR A 131 6.19 11.39 -6.87
C TYR A 131 5.32 12.15 -5.85
N PRO A 132 5.51 13.47 -5.67
CA PRO A 132 4.70 14.26 -4.74
C PRO A 132 3.20 14.17 -5.04
N ALA A 133 2.85 14.10 -6.33
CA ALA A 133 1.46 13.91 -6.79
C ALA A 133 0.81 12.58 -6.35
N HIS A 134 1.57 11.61 -5.83
CA HIS A 134 1.03 10.33 -5.35
C HIS A 134 0.60 10.36 -3.89
N LEU A 135 0.87 11.45 -3.17
CA LEU A 135 0.62 11.57 -1.73
C LEU A 135 -0.86 11.36 -1.39
N GLU A 136 -1.77 12.02 -2.11
CA GLU A 136 -3.21 11.86 -1.89
C GLU A 136 -3.67 10.41 -2.12
N GLY A 137 -3.17 9.75 -3.16
CA GLY A 137 -3.48 8.35 -3.45
C GLY A 137 -2.96 7.39 -2.36
N LEU A 138 -1.84 7.69 -1.72
CA LEU A 138 -1.35 6.89 -0.59
C LEU A 138 -2.24 7.06 0.65
N ILE A 139 -2.65 8.29 0.95
CA ILE A 139 -3.54 8.59 2.08
C ILE A 139 -4.91 7.96 1.86
N ASP A 140 -5.49 8.11 0.67
CA ASP A 140 -6.80 7.54 0.33
C ASP A 140 -6.80 6.00 0.44
N LEU A 141 -5.74 5.33 -0.05
CA LEU A 141 -5.61 3.88 0.11
C LEU A 141 -5.53 3.49 1.59
N CYS A 142 -4.72 4.21 2.37
CA CYS A 142 -4.60 4.00 3.81
C CYS A 142 -5.96 4.14 4.50
N THR A 143 -6.70 5.20 4.20
CA THR A 143 -8.04 5.44 4.75
C THR A 143 -9.02 4.33 4.36
N LYS A 144 -9.07 3.91 3.09
CA LYS A 144 -9.94 2.81 2.62
C LYS A 144 -9.69 1.52 3.41
N VAL A 145 -8.42 1.15 3.58
CA VAL A 145 -8.03 -0.06 4.31
C VAL A 145 -8.39 0.07 5.80
N ASN A 146 -8.10 1.20 6.43
CA ASN A 146 -8.48 1.44 7.83
C ASN A 146 -9.99 1.39 8.05
N LEU A 147 -10.78 2.00 7.18
CA LEU A 147 -12.25 1.97 7.27
C LEU A 147 -12.81 0.55 7.12
N TRP A 148 -12.09 -0.34 6.44
CA TRP A 148 -12.48 -1.73 6.33
C TRP A 148 -12.20 -2.50 7.62
N TYR A 149 -11.00 -2.39 8.18
CA TYR A 149 -10.58 -3.23 9.31
C TYR A 149 -10.84 -2.63 10.70
N ASN A 150 -10.87 -1.31 10.89
CA ASN A 150 -11.09 -0.65 12.19
C ASN A 150 -12.55 -0.27 12.47
N GLN A 151 -13.54 -0.99 11.92
CA GLN A 151 -14.93 -0.75 12.34
C GLN A 151 -15.12 -1.27 13.77
N PRO A 152 -15.86 -0.55 14.63
CA PRO A 152 -16.23 -1.09 15.93
C PRO A 152 -16.93 -2.45 15.73
N PRO A 153 -16.80 -3.38 16.69
CA PRO A 153 -17.52 -4.64 16.61
C PRO A 153 -18.99 -4.31 16.39
N THR A 154 -19.55 -4.86 15.31
CA THR A 154 -20.99 -4.86 15.10
C THR A 154 -21.62 -5.33 16.41
N ASP A 155 -22.49 -4.53 17.03
CA ASP A 155 -23.27 -4.97 18.18
C ASP A 155 -24.17 -6.14 17.75
N SER A 156 -23.60 -7.34 17.79
CA SER A 156 -24.32 -8.58 17.61
C SER A 156 -24.85 -9.00 18.97
N ASN A 157 -26.16 -8.78 19.14
CA ASN A 157 -27.09 -9.32 20.14
C ASN A 157 -27.39 -8.46 21.37
N GLU A 158 -28.25 -7.45 21.21
CA GLU A 158 -29.38 -7.32 22.14
C GLU A 158 -30.51 -8.24 21.64
N ARG A 159 -30.49 -9.49 22.10
CA ARG A 159 -31.70 -10.33 22.12
C ARG A 159 -32.34 -10.14 23.49
N ILE A 160 -33.49 -9.47 23.52
CA ILE A 160 -34.50 -9.59 24.60
C ILE A 160 -35.47 -10.69 24.19
#